data_AF-Q8A4L4-F1
#
_entry.id   AF-Q8A4L4-F1
#
_cell.length_a   1.000
_cell.length_b   1.000
_cell.length_c   1.000
_cell.angle_alpha   90.00
_cell.angle_beta   90.00
_cell.angle_gamma   90.00
#
_symmetry.space_group_name_H-M   'P 1'
#
loop_
_entity.id
_entity.type
_entity.pdbx_description
1 polymer ?
#
loop_
_entity_poly.entity_id
_entity_poly.type
_entity_poly.pdbx_seq_one_letter_code
_entity_poly.pdbx_strand_id
1 'polypeptide(L)'
;MKIMCKQEYYNQVVQYAESIKDTSLQNCMERLEAWEKNPDRPCEIELYHDWAPYSFGFTQRYPDGSRGIVGGLLYHGSPDESFAVQLTPFKGWQIHT
;
A
#
# COMPACT_ATOMS: atom_id res chain seq x y z
N MET A 1 -0.67 -9.14 7.22
CA MET A 1 -1.15 -7.76 6.96
C MET A 1 -2.55 -7.61 7.55
N LYS A 2 -2.84 -6.45 8.11
CA LYS A 2 -4.14 -6.10 8.70
C LYS A 2 -4.76 -4.91 8.00
N ILE A 3 -5.98 -5.09 7.50
CA ILE A 3 -6.74 -4.04 6.81
C ILE A 3 -7.46 -3.18 7.86
N MET A 4 -7.11 -1.89 7.92
CA MET A 4 -7.65 -0.92 8.88
C MET A 4 -8.61 0.08 8.22
N CYS A 5 -8.66 0.13 6.90
CA CYS A 5 -9.67 0.91 6.17
C CYS A 5 -11.02 0.17 6.12
N LYS A 6 -12.06 0.88 5.66
CA LYS A 6 -13.36 0.26 5.38
C LYS A 6 -13.20 -0.84 4.32
N GLN A 7 -13.85 -1.97 4.51
CA GLN A 7 -13.76 -3.11 3.59
C GLN A 7 -14.25 -2.74 2.19
N GLU A 8 -15.26 -1.87 2.09
CA GLU A 8 -15.79 -1.39 0.82
C GLU A 8 -14.74 -0.62 0.02
N TYR A 9 -13.92 0.20 0.69
CA TYR A 9 -12.83 0.92 0.04
C TYR A 9 -11.75 -0.05 -0.45
N TYR A 10 -11.32 -0.99 0.40
CA TYR A 10 -10.35 -2.01 0.01
C TYR A 10 -10.81 -2.78 -1.24
N ASN A 11 -12.06 -3.25 -1.23
CA ASN A 11 -12.66 -3.97 -2.36
C ASN A 11 -12.72 -3.10 -3.61
N GLN A 12 -13.07 -1.81 -3.49
CA GLN A 12 -13.07 -0.87 -4.61
C GLN A 12 -11.68 -0.74 -5.24
N VAL A 13 -10.61 -0.62 -4.44
CA VAL A 13 -9.24 -0.52 -4.97
C VAL A 13 -8.82 -1.81 -5.68
N VAL A 14 -9.10 -2.97 -5.08
CA VAL A 14 -8.80 -4.28 -5.69
C VAL A 14 -9.56 -4.46 -7.02
N GLN A 15 -10.87 -4.19 -7.03
CA GLN A 15 -11.68 -4.26 -8.25
C GLN A 15 -11.20 -3.29 -9.32
N TYR A 16 -10.73 -2.11 -8.92
CA TYR A 16 -10.18 -1.15 -9.87
C TYR A 16 -8.90 -1.69 -10.53
N ALA A 17 -7.96 -2.24 -9.75
CA ALA A 17 -6.75 -2.89 -10.28
C ALA A 17 -7.08 -4.03 -11.25
N GLU A 18 -8.05 -4.88 -10.91
CA GLU A 18 -8.53 -5.96 -11.78
C GLU A 18 -9.14 -5.42 -13.08
N SER A 19 -9.92 -4.32 -13.00
CA SER A 19 -10.60 -3.74 -14.17
C SER A 19 -9.62 -3.21 -15.22
N ILE A 20 -8.45 -2.72 -14.78
CA ILE A 20 -7.38 -2.24 -15.66
C ILE A 20 -6.33 -3.33 -15.94
N LYS A 21 -6.53 -4.56 -15.44
CA LYS A 21 -5.61 -5.70 -15.58
C LYS A 21 -4.19 -5.39 -15.08
N ASP A 22 -4.09 -4.55 -14.06
CA ASP A 22 -2.81 -4.16 -13.46
C ASP A 22 -2.49 -5.08 -12.28
N THR A 23 -1.26 -5.57 -12.24
CA THR A 23 -0.78 -6.52 -11.20
C THR A 23 0.09 -5.85 -10.14
N SER A 24 0.42 -4.57 -10.29
CA SER A 24 1.34 -3.86 -9.42
C SER A 24 0.80 -3.65 -8.01
N LEU A 25 -0.53 -3.54 -7.84
CA LEU A 25 -1.17 -3.54 -6.51
C LEU A 25 -0.81 -4.82 -5.76
N GLN A 26 -1.10 -5.98 -6.37
CA GLN A 26 -0.85 -7.29 -5.78
C GLN A 26 0.64 -7.48 -5.48
N ASN A 27 1.52 -7.13 -6.42
CA ASN A 27 2.98 -7.21 -6.22
C ASN A 27 3.45 -6.35 -5.02
N CYS A 28 2.87 -5.17 -4.84
CA CYS A 28 3.19 -4.32 -3.69
C CYS A 28 2.66 -4.92 -2.37
N MET A 29 1.45 -5.47 -2.37
CA MET A 29 0.86 -6.12 -1.20
C MET A 29 1.70 -7.32 -0.75
N GLU A 30 2.11 -8.18 -1.68
CA GLU A 30 3.00 -9.32 -1.40
C GLU A 30 4.36 -8.86 -0.84
N ARG A 31 4.91 -7.75 -1.37
CA ARG A 31 6.15 -7.17 -0.86
C ARG A 31 5.99 -6.62 0.56
N LEU A 32 4.87 -6.00 0.89
CA LEU A 32 4.56 -5.55 2.25
C LEU A 32 4.37 -6.75 3.19
N GLU A 33 3.64 -7.79 2.79
CA GLU A 33 3.50 -9.03 3.57
C GLU A 33 4.85 -9.72 3.82
N ALA A 34 5.77 -9.66 2.87
CA ALA A 34 7.11 -10.21 3.05
C ALA A 34 7.89 -9.48 4.16
N TRP A 35 7.60 -8.21 4.46
CA TRP A 35 8.24 -7.48 5.56
C TRP A 35 7.85 -8.05 6.93
N GLU A 36 6.65 -8.62 7.06
CA GLU A 36 6.20 -9.26 8.31
C GLU A 36 7.01 -10.52 8.65
N LYS A 37 7.69 -11.10 7.66
CA LYS A 37 8.49 -12.32 7.81
C LYS A 37 9.92 -12.05 8.31
N ASN A 38 10.26 -10.81 8.66
CA ASN A 38 11.56 -10.48 9.22
C ASN A 38 11.73 -11.13 10.61
N PRO A 39 12.63 -12.13 10.78
CA PRO A 39 12.78 -12.82 12.05
C PRO A 39 13.44 -11.95 13.13
N ASP A 40 14.27 -10.99 12.74
CA ASP A 40 15.01 -10.12 13.67
C ASP A 40 14.12 -9.02 14.25
N ARG A 41 13.06 -8.66 13.52
CA ARG A 41 12.13 -7.60 13.89
C ARG A 41 10.73 -7.89 13.36
N PRO A 42 9.99 -8.83 13.98
CA PRO A 42 8.66 -9.19 13.54
C PRO A 42 7.73 -7.98 13.62
N CYS A 43 6.89 -7.80 12.59
CA CYS A 43 5.90 -6.73 12.55
C CYS A 43 4.62 -7.19 11.85
N GLU A 44 3.52 -6.49 12.11
CA GLU A 44 2.30 -6.54 11.32
C GLU A 44 2.20 -5.24 10.50
N ILE A 45 1.93 -5.34 9.20
CA ILE A 45 1.61 -4.20 8.36
C ILE A 45 0.13 -3.86 8.55
N GLU A 46 -0.14 -2.63 9.01
CA GLU A 46 -1.48 -2.06 9.07
C GLU A 46 -1.71 -1.20 7.82
N LEU A 47 -2.80 -1.45 7.08
CA LEU A 47 -3.16 -0.74 5.84
C LEU A 47 -4.35 0.20 6.07
N TYR A 48 -4.18 1.48 5.76
CA TYR A 48 -5.16 2.55 6.00
C TYR A 48 -5.61 3.20 4.70
N HIS A 49 -6.75 3.88 4.76
CA HIS A 49 -7.25 4.69 3.66
C HIS A 49 -6.33 5.90 3.44
N ASP A 50 -5.79 6.07 2.24
CA ASP A 50 -5.09 7.30 1.84
C ASP A 50 -6.07 8.32 1.24
N TRP A 51 -5.70 9.59 1.25
CA TRP A 51 -6.51 10.61 0.58
C TRP A 51 -6.41 10.50 -0.95
N ALA A 52 -5.27 10.05 -1.48
CA ALA A 52 -5.10 9.83 -2.91
C ALA A 52 -6.05 8.71 -3.42
N PRO A 53 -6.66 8.88 -4.60
CA PRO A 53 -7.53 7.85 -5.17
C PRO A 53 -6.83 6.50 -5.28
N TYR A 54 -7.58 5.43 -4.95
CA TYR A 54 -7.12 4.04 -5.05
C TYR A 54 -5.81 3.75 -4.32
N SER A 55 -5.48 4.51 -3.28
CA SER A 55 -4.19 4.44 -2.59
C SER A 55 -4.37 4.11 -1.11
N PHE A 56 -3.31 3.60 -0.50
CA PHE A 56 -3.32 3.25 0.91
C PHE A 56 -2.15 3.90 1.65
N GLY A 57 -2.38 4.32 2.88
CA GLY A 57 -1.29 4.50 3.84
C GLY A 57 -0.95 3.15 4.45
N PHE A 58 0.29 2.92 4.86
CA PHE A 58 0.63 1.75 5.67
C PHE A 58 1.54 2.11 6.84
N THR A 59 1.56 1.24 7.84
CA THR A 59 2.48 1.35 8.98
C THR A 59 2.92 -0.03 9.45
N GLN A 60 4.20 -0.18 9.76
CA GLN A 60 4.69 -1.34 10.52
C GLN A 60 4.31 -1.19 12.00
N ARG A 61 3.66 -2.20 12.56
CA ARG A 61 3.35 -2.31 13.98
C ARG A 61 4.18 -3.44 14.60
N TYR A 62 4.97 -3.11 15.62
CA TYR A 62 5.76 -4.10 16.35
C TYR A 62 4.98 -4.68 17.54
N PRO A 63 5.37 -5.86 18.08
CA PRO A 63 4.67 -6.49 19.21
C PRO A 63 4.58 -5.65 20.47
N ASP A 64 5.53 -4.74 20.70
CA ASP A 64 5.53 -3.80 21.83
C ASP A 64 4.59 -2.59 21.61
N GLY A 65 3.87 -2.55 20.49
CA GLY A 65 2.95 -1.49 20.10
C GLY A 65 3.62 -0.31 19.38
N SER A 66 4.95 -0.25 19.35
CA SER A 66 5.69 0.81 18.66
C SER A 66 5.51 0.74 17.14
N ARG A 67 5.78 1.86 16.47
CA ARG A 67 5.65 2.01 15.01
C ARG A 67 7.01 1.95 14.34
N GLY A 68 7.07 1.28 13.20
CA GLY A 68 8.22 1.25 12.30
C GLY A 68 8.04 2.21 11.14
N ILE A 69 8.34 1.71 9.94
CA ILE A 69 8.15 2.46 8.69
C ILE A 69 6.68 2.87 8.55
N VAL A 70 6.45 4.13 8.19
CA VAL A 70 5.16 4.69 7.77
C VAL A 70 5.33 5.16 6.34
N GLY A 71 4.44 4.74 5.44
CA GLY A 71 4.57 5.03 4.02
C GLY A 71 3.24 4.98 3.28
N GLY A 72 3.30 5.15 1.96
CA GLY A 72 2.16 5.08 1.06
C GLY A 72 2.31 3.93 0.06
N LEU A 73 1.21 3.26 -0.25
CA LEU A 73 1.03 2.40 -1.41
C LEU A 73 0.13 3.17 -2.38
N LEU A 74 0.76 3.90 -3.30
CA LEU A 74 0.12 4.96 -4.08
C LEU A 74 -0.12 4.52 -5.51
N TYR A 75 -1.33 4.81 -6.02
CA TYR A 75 -1.67 4.61 -7.42
C TYR A 75 -1.27 5.82 -8.28
N HIS A 76 -0.42 5.57 -9.27
CA HIS A 76 0.01 6.54 -10.26
C HIS A 76 -0.81 6.37 -11.55
N GLY A 77 -1.98 7.03 -11.60
CA GLY A 77 -2.92 7.00 -12.72
C GLY A 77 -2.60 7.96 -13.86
N SER A 78 -3.56 8.19 -14.75
CA SER A 78 -3.50 9.24 -15.78
C SER A 78 -4.84 9.99 -15.85
N PRO A 79 -4.98 11.17 -15.21
CA PRO A 79 -3.93 11.92 -14.51
C PRO A 79 -3.43 11.21 -13.24
N ASP A 80 -2.21 11.53 -12.82
CA ASP A 80 -1.68 11.09 -11.54
C ASP A 80 -2.15 12.08 -10.45
N GLU A 81 -2.94 11.57 -9.51
CA GLU A 81 -3.55 12.34 -8.41
C GLU A 81 -2.91 11.98 -7.05
N SER A 82 -1.81 11.23 -7.05
CA SER A 82 -1.06 10.91 -5.82
C SER A 82 -0.25 12.08 -5.29
N PHE A 83 0.09 13.04 -6.16
CA PHE A 83 1.01 14.17 -5.89
C PHE A 83 2.40 13.76 -5.38
N ALA A 84 2.73 12.46 -5.40
CA ALA A 84 4.01 11.96 -4.97
C ALA A 84 5.05 12.09 -6.09
N VAL A 85 6.29 12.38 -5.71
CA VAL A 85 7.40 12.47 -6.67
C VAL A 85 7.76 11.07 -7.15
N GLN A 86 7.78 10.89 -8.47
CA GLN A 86 8.35 9.70 -9.12
C GLN A 86 9.69 10.07 -9.75
N LEU A 87 10.78 9.43 -9.31
CA LEU A 87 12.11 9.62 -9.95
C LEU A 87 12.17 8.99 -11.34
N THR A 88 11.36 7.97 -11.58
CA THR A 88 11.17 7.34 -12.89
C THR A 88 9.67 7.19 -13.10
N PRO A 89 9.12 7.70 -14.22
CA PRO A 89 7.69 7.60 -14.49
C PRO A 89 7.21 6.15 -14.46
N PHE A 90 6.12 5.90 -13.74
CA PHE A 90 5.50 4.59 -13.62
C PHE A 90 3.97 4.75 -13.56
N LYS A 91 3.24 3.78 -14.14
CA LYS A 91 1.78 3.70 -14.05
C LYS A 91 1.41 2.44 -13.29
N GLY A 92 0.48 2.57 -12.34
CA GLY A 92 0.13 1.51 -11.40
C GLY A 92 0.47 1.89 -9.96
N TRP A 93 0.46 0.91 -9.06
CA TRP A 93 0.76 1.08 -7.65
C TRP A 93 2.25 0.97 -7.33
N GLN A 94 2.72 1.85 -6.45
CA GLN A 94 4.10 1.88 -5.97
C GLN A 94 4.15 2.12 -4.47
N ILE A 95 5.10 1.47 -3.79
CA ILE A 95 5.41 1.73 -2.38
C ILE A 95 6.33 2.96 -2.28
N HIS A 96 5.93 3.91 -1.43
CA HIS A 96 6.66 5.11 -1.02
C HIS A 96 6.91 5.03 0.49
N THR A 97 8.15 5.31 0.92
CA THR A 97 8.60 5.25 2.32
C THR A 97 9.46 6.46 2.65
#